data_AF-A0ABD5TTD2-F1
#
_entry.id   AF-A0ABD5TTD2-F1
#
_cell.length_a   1.000
_cell.length_b   1.000
_cell.length_c   1.000
_cell.angle_alpha   90.00
_cell.angle_beta   90.00
_cell.angle_gamma   90.00
#
_symmetry.space_group_name_H-M   'P 1'
#
loop_
_entity.id
_entity.type
_entity.pdbx_description
1 polymer ?
#
loop_
_entity_poly.entity_id
_entity_poly.type
_entity_poly.pdbx_seq_one_letter_code
_entity_poly.pdbx_strand_id
1 'polypeptide(L)' 'MTYEPEDTSKGDEYRHTDGTREVVFALADGRILTVKEYPNGEAFDDGVADATYVGVEDDVADLPDASSFADDTEE' A
#
# COMPACT_ATOMS: atom_id res chain seq x y z
N MET A 1 -14.09 -19.14 -3.28
CA MET A 1 -14.54 -18.12 -2.32
C MET A 1 -14.43 -16.81 -3.07
N THR A 2 -15.54 -16.23 -3.50
CA THR A 2 -15.53 -14.96 -4.23
C THR A 2 -15.30 -13.87 -3.19
N TYR A 3 -14.30 -13.03 -3.41
CA TYR A 3 -14.01 -11.89 -2.55
C TYR A 3 -14.95 -10.75 -2.92
N GLU A 4 -15.82 -10.33 -2.01
CA GLU A 4 -16.67 -9.16 -2.17
C GLU A 4 -15.97 -7.97 -1.49
N PRO A 5 -15.76 -6.83 -2.19
CA PRO A 5 -15.02 -5.69 -1.64
C PRO A 5 -15.70 -5.07 -0.40
N GLU A 6 -16.96 -5.40 -0.15
CA GLU A 6 -17.79 -4.94 0.96
C GLU A 6 -17.30 -5.42 2.34
N ASP A 7 -16.56 -6.52 2.39
CA ASP A 7 -15.99 -7.08 3.64
C ASP A 7 -14.60 -6.53 3.97
N THR A 8 -14.03 -5.69 3.09
CA THR A 8 -12.68 -5.13 3.27
C THR A 8 -12.66 -4.18 4.48
N SER A 9 -11.69 -4.38 5.37
CA SER A 9 -11.42 -3.52 6.52
C SER A 9 -10.03 -2.88 6.44
N LYS A 10 -9.88 -1.70 7.06
CA LYS A 10 -8.55 -1.09 7.23
C LYS A 10 -7.63 -2.06 7.98
N GLY A 11 -6.46 -2.32 7.41
CA GLY A 11 -5.48 -3.27 7.94
C GLY A 11 -5.59 -4.69 7.37
N ASP A 12 -6.59 -5.00 6.54
CA ASP A 12 -6.62 -6.28 5.85
C ASP A 12 -5.41 -6.43 4.92
N GLU A 13 -4.87 -7.65 4.89
CA GLU A 13 -3.69 -8.02 4.10
C GLU A 13 -4.05 -9.08 3.06
N TYR A 14 -3.59 -8.86 1.83
CA TYR A 14 -3.67 -9.83 0.75
C TYR A 14 -2.26 -10.20 0.28
N ARG A 15 -2.09 -11.47 -0.03
CA ARG A 15 -0.88 -12.00 -0.67
C ARG A 15 -1.21 -12.47 -2.06
N HIS A 16 -0.52 -11.91 -3.04
CA HIS A 16 -0.64 -12.30 -4.43
C HIS A 16 0.29 -13.48 -4.73
N THR A 17 -0.02 -14.25 -5.77
CA THR A 17 0.79 -15.40 -6.20
C THR A 17 2.19 -15.02 -6.67
N ASP A 18 2.37 -13.77 -7.10
CA ASP A 18 3.66 -13.19 -7.50
C ASP A 18 4.55 -12.82 -6.29
N GLY A 19 4.01 -12.91 -5.07
CA GLY A 19 4.71 -12.52 -3.85
C GLY A 19 4.49 -11.06 -3.45
N THR A 20 3.78 -10.27 -4.26
CA THR A 20 3.28 -8.94 -3.86
C THR A 20 2.40 -9.07 -2.62
N ARG A 21 2.60 -8.16 -1.67
CA ARG A 21 1.76 -8.01 -0.48
C ARG A 21 1.01 -6.70 -0.57
N GLU A 22 -0.30 -6.74 -0.37
CA GLU A 22 -1.16 -5.56 -0.40
C GLU A 22 -1.83 -5.38 0.97
N VAL A 23 -1.77 -4.18 1.53
CA VAL A 23 -2.40 -3.83 2.80
C VAL A 23 -3.37 -2.69 2.60
N VAL A 24 -4.57 -2.81 3.15
CA VAL A 24 -5.59 -1.75 3.10
C VAL A 24 -5.20 -0.63 4.08
N PHE A 25 -4.89 0.53 3.53
CA PHE A 25 -4.52 1.71 4.30
C PHE A 25 -5.74 2.53 4.74
N ALA A 26 -6.72 2.70 3.85
CA ALA A 26 -7.94 3.45 4.13
C ALA A 26 -9.12 3.05 3.22
N LEU A 27 -10.33 3.32 3.70
CA LEU A 27 -11.58 3.21 2.96
C LEU A 27 -12.19 4.61 2.92
N ALA A 28 -12.26 5.24 1.74
CA ALA A 28 -12.68 6.64 1.59
C ALA A 28 -13.53 6.85 0.33
N ASP A 29 -14.72 7.43 0.48
CA ASP A 29 -15.65 7.71 -0.65
C ASP A 29 -15.94 6.48 -1.54
N GLY A 30 -16.09 5.29 -0.94
CA GLY A 30 -16.28 4.05 -1.69
C GLY A 30 -15.04 3.57 -2.45
N ARG A 31 -13.87 4.18 -2.21
CA ARG A 31 -12.56 3.77 -2.72
C ARG A 31 -11.79 3.05 -1.62
N ILE A 32 -10.98 2.08 -2.03
CA ILE A 32 -10.04 1.37 -1.18
C ILE A 32 -8.65 1.91 -1.52
N LEU A 33 -7.95 2.47 -0.54
CA LEU A 33 -6.57 2.89 -0.67
C LEU A 33 -5.70 1.80 -0.10
N THR A 34 -4.72 1.34 -0.88
CA THR A 34 -3.83 0.25 -0.51
C THR A 34 -2.37 0.66 -0.61
N VAL A 35 -1.53 0.02 0.20
CA VAL A 35 -0.08 0.02 0.05
C VAL A 35 0.33 -1.34 -0.50
N LYS A 36 1.06 -1.34 -1.62
CA LYS A 36 1.63 -2.56 -2.20
C LYS A 36 3.13 -2.63 -1.97
N GLU A 37 3.56 -3.75 -1.39
CA GLU A 37 4.96 -4.15 -1.28
C GLU A 37 5.26 -5.18 -2.37
N TYR A 38 6.28 -4.89 -3.18
CA TYR A 38 6.78 -5.81 -4.20
C TYR A 38 8.01 -6.55 -3.68
N PRO A 39 8.19 -7.83 -4.06
CA PRO A 39 9.32 -8.62 -3.57
C PRO A 39 10.67 -8.10 -4.08
N ASN A 40 10.70 -7.40 -5.20
CA ASN A 40 11.88 -6.80 -5.81
C ASN A 40 11.48 -5.76 -6.87
N GLY A 41 12.48 -5.06 -7.43
CA GLY A 41 12.25 -4.00 -8.43
C GLY A 41 11.74 -4.49 -9.79
N GLU A 42 12.06 -5.72 -10.21
CA GLU A 42 11.55 -6.29 -11.47
C GLU A 42 10.04 -6.55 -11.37
N ALA A 43 9.59 -7.10 -10.24
CA ALA A 43 8.17 -7.27 -9.94
C ALA A 43 7.42 -5.94 -9.82
N PHE A 44 8.08 -4.88 -9.34
CA PHE A 44 7.51 -3.53 -9.36
C PHE A 44 7.33 -3.03 -10.79
N ASP A 45 8.35 -3.15 -11.65
CA ASP A 45 8.32 -2.68 -13.03
C ASP A 45 7.20 -3.40 -13.83
N ASP A 46 7.10 -4.73 -13.69
CA ASP A 46 6.02 -5.53 -14.28
C ASP A 46 4.64 -5.09 -13.74
N GLY A 47 4.54 -4.92 -12.41
CA GLY A 47 3.30 -4.53 -11.74
C GLY A 47 2.77 -3.15 -12.12
N VAL A 48 3.64 -2.22 -12.54
CA VAL A 48 3.26 -0.87 -12.99
C VAL A 48 3.34 -0.68 -14.50
N ALA A 49 3.66 -1.73 -15.28
CA ALA A 49 3.87 -1.63 -16.72
C ALA A 49 2.64 -1.11 -17.49
N ASP A 50 1.43 -1.41 -17.01
CA ASP A 50 0.16 -0.91 -17.57
C ASP A 50 -0.38 0.33 -16.83
N ALA A 51 0.30 0.77 -15.77
CA ALA A 51 -0.13 1.92 -14.99
C ALA A 51 0.26 3.24 -15.67
N THR A 52 -0.63 4.23 -15.58
CA THR A 52 -0.30 5.61 -15.94
C THR A 52 0.23 6.34 -14.72
N TYR A 53 1.47 6.82 -14.77
CA TYR A 53 2.00 7.71 -13.75
C TYR A 53 1.27 9.07 -13.81
N VAL A 54 0.60 9.44 -12.71
CA VAL A 54 -0.22 10.66 -12.62
C VAL A 54 0.39 11.76 -11.75
N GLY A 55 1.50 11.50 -11.05
CA GLY A 55 2.18 12.47 -10.19
C GLY A 55 2.46 11.94 -8.79
N VAL A 56 2.67 12.87 -7.86
CA VAL A 56 2.87 12.61 -6.43
C VAL A 56 1.58 12.98 -5.70
N GLU A 57 1.17 12.13 -4.77
CA GLU A 57 0.08 12.43 -3.84
C GLU A 57 0.69 13.20 -2.66
N ASP A 58 0.40 14.50 -2.60
CA ASP A 58 1.06 15.45 -1.69
C ASP A 58 0.72 15.15 -0.23
N ASP A 59 -0.52 14.72 0.07
CA ASP A 59 -0.94 14.38 1.43
C ASP A 59 -0.16 13.17 1.99
N VAL A 60 0.17 12.18 1.14
CA VAL A 60 1.04 11.05 1.50
C VAL A 60 2.52 11.44 1.50
N ALA A 61 2.97 12.29 0.58
CA ALA A 61 4.37 12.70 0.52
C ALA A 61 4.80 13.59 1.69
N ASP A 62 3.86 14.32 2.29
CA ASP A 62 4.09 15.12 3.50
C ASP A 62 4.10 14.27 4.79
N LEU A 63 3.68 12.99 4.70
CA LEU A 63 3.73 12.11 5.87
C LEU A 63 5.19 11.90 6.30
N PRO A 64 5.47 12.01 7.62
CA PRO A 64 6.80 11.77 8.13
C PRO A 64 7.25 10.34 7.85
N ASP A 65 8.51 10.20 7.45
CA ASP A 65 9.15 8.89 7.31
C ASP A 65 9.07 8.10 8.62
N ALA A 66 9.09 6.77 8.52
CA ALA A 66 9.04 5.86 9.68
C ALA A 66 10.14 6.16 10.73
N SER A 67 11.31 6.66 10.29
CA SER A 67 12.41 7.10 11.16
C SER A 67 12.04 8.27 12.07
N SER A 68 11.05 9.08 11.71
CA SER A 68 10.53 10.19 12.52
C SER A 68 9.70 9.71 13.71
N PHE A 69 9.24 8.45 13.68
CA PHE A 69 8.52 7.77 14.75
C PHE A 69 9.40 6.80 15.54
N ALA A 70 10.68 6.65 15.16
CA ALA A 70 11.64 5.98 16.02
C ALA A 70 11.86 6.90 17.23
N ASP A 71 11.12 6.63 18.30
CA ASP A 71 11.38 7.20 19.62
C ASP A 71 12.86 6.96 19.91
N ASP A 72 13.61 8.03 20.23
CA ASP A 72 14.96 7.91 20.76
C ASP A 72 14.83 7.06 22.01
N THR A 73 15.14 5.77 21.88
CA THR A 73 15.05 4.82 22.99
C THR A 73 16.16 5.19 23.99
N GLU A 74 15.90 6.22 24.77
CA GLU A 74 16.51 6.54 26.05
C GLU A 74 15.48 6.27 27.16
N GLU A 75 15.22 4.98 27.43
CA GLU A 75 15.05 4.30 28.75
C GLU A 75 14.23 3.01 28.67
#